data_AF-A0A7Z9WXD6-F1
#
_entry.id   AF-A0A7Z9WXD6-F1
#
_cell.length_a   1.000
_cell.length_b   1.000
_cell.length_c   1.000
_cell.angle_alpha   90.00
_cell.angle_beta   90.00
_cell.angle_gamma   90.00
#
_symmetry.space_group_name_H-M   'P 1'
#
loop_
_entity.id
_entity.type
_entity.pdbx_description
1 polymer ?
#
loop_
_entity_poly.entity_id
_entity_poly.type
_entity_poly.pdbx_seq_one_letter_code
_entity_poly.pdbx_strand_id
1 'polypeptide(L)'
;MIEKYNKTLRLFSTDRNGGVSHPPYQSLNLSYGVNDIAQAVTENRKLLKTRLKIQTLLSAKQVHGDSIFITDQNVIKDIEVENFDALMTDIPGIGLMIQQADCQA
;
A
#
# COMPACT_ATOMS: atom_id res chain seq x y z
N MET A 1 -18.01 -27.86 -0.29
CA MET A 1 -18.65 -26.98 0.71
C MET A 1 -17.70 -25.82 0.96
N ILE A 2 -18.00 -24.63 0.46
CA ILE A 2 -17.25 -23.42 0.77
C ILE A 2 -18.19 -22.61 1.67
N GLU A 3 -17.84 -22.54 2.94
CA GLU A 3 -18.56 -21.70 3.90
C GLU A 3 -18.52 -20.24 3.44
N LYS A 4 -19.69 -19.61 3.48
CA LYS A 4 -19.91 -18.23 3.12
C LYS A 4 -19.27 -17.34 4.19
N TYR A 5 -17.98 -17.05 4.06
CA TYR A 5 -17.30 -16.09 4.93
C TYR A 5 -17.91 -14.70 4.72
N ASN A 6 -18.71 -14.24 5.69
CA ASN A 6 -19.16 -12.85 5.80
C ASN A 6 -17.99 -11.93 6.21
N LYS A 7 -16.95 -11.83 5.37
CA LYS A 7 -15.84 -10.87 5.51
C LYS A 7 -15.83 -9.97 4.27
N THR A 8 -16.01 -8.67 4.46
CA THR A 8 -16.01 -7.69 3.37
C THR A 8 -14.59 -7.51 2.83
N LEU A 9 -14.28 -8.09 1.67
CA LEU A 9 -13.08 -7.76 0.91
C LEU A 9 -13.26 -6.39 0.25
N ARG A 10 -12.27 -5.52 0.38
CA ARG A 10 -12.25 -4.21 -0.28
C ARG A 10 -11.02 -4.15 -1.19
N LEU A 11 -11.25 -3.84 -2.46
CA LEU A 11 -10.22 -3.62 -3.46
C LEU A 11 -10.25 -2.15 -3.88
N PHE A 12 -9.08 -1.56 -4.08
CA PHE A 12 -8.96 -0.17 -4.49
C PHE A 12 -7.72 0.02 -5.36
N SER A 13 -7.80 0.97 -6.29
CA SER A 13 -6.66 1.45 -7.07
C SER A 13 -6.67 2.97 -7.06
N THR A 14 -5.49 3.57 -6.91
CA THR A 14 -5.28 5.03 -6.95
C THR A 14 -4.91 5.47 -8.35
N ASP A 15 -5.30 6.69 -8.72
CA ASP A 15 -4.61 7.44 -9.78
C ASP A 15 -3.60 8.42 -9.17
N ARG A 16 -2.94 9.23 -10.00
CA ARG A 16 -1.95 10.22 -9.57
C ARG A 16 -2.55 11.47 -8.89
N ASN A 17 -3.87 11.56 -8.74
CA ASN A 17 -4.56 12.79 -8.36
C ASN A 17 -4.90 12.88 -6.87
N GLY A 18 -5.04 14.11 -6.37
CA GLY A 18 -5.50 14.38 -5.00
C GLY A 18 -4.45 14.16 -3.91
N GLY A 19 -3.16 14.28 -4.22
CA GLY A 19 -2.10 14.33 -3.20
C GLY A 19 -1.46 15.72 -3.08
N VAL A 20 -0.33 15.77 -2.39
CA VAL A 20 0.40 17.00 -2.05
C VAL A 20 1.80 17.09 -2.65
N SER A 21 2.24 16.09 -3.41
CA SER A 21 3.53 16.12 -4.10
C SER A 21 3.54 17.15 -5.23
N HIS A 22 4.71 17.70 -5.51
CA HIS A 22 4.95 18.66 -6.60
C HIS A 22 5.58 17.97 -7.82
N PRO A 23 5.64 18.63 -9.00
CA PRO A 23 6.36 18.10 -10.15
C PRO A 23 7.80 17.68 -9.80
N PRO A 24 8.30 16.54 -10.30
CA PRO A 24 7.66 15.65 -11.29
C PRO A 24 6.64 14.65 -10.70
N TYR A 25 6.51 14.57 -9.37
CA TYR A 25 5.71 13.58 -8.65
C TYR A 25 4.25 14.00 -8.39
N GLN A 26 3.81 15.10 -9.01
CA GLN A 26 2.48 15.64 -8.80
C GLN A 26 1.40 14.59 -9.13
N SER A 27 0.45 14.27 -8.26
CA SER A 27 0.17 14.84 -6.92
C SER A 27 0.19 13.80 -5.79
N LEU A 28 -0.28 12.58 -6.05
CA LEU A 28 -0.43 11.51 -5.05
C LEU A 28 0.68 10.45 -5.21
N ASN A 29 1.94 10.86 -5.09
CA ASN A 29 3.03 9.88 -5.03
C ASN A 29 3.03 9.17 -3.67
N LEU A 30 2.96 7.84 -3.71
CA LEU A 30 2.94 6.98 -2.52
C LEU A 30 4.30 6.31 -2.28
N SER A 31 5.30 6.51 -3.14
CA SER A 31 6.58 5.79 -3.09
C SER A 31 7.64 6.58 -2.33
N TYR A 32 8.26 5.93 -1.34
CA TYR A 32 9.49 6.40 -0.71
C TYR A 32 10.75 6.06 -1.53
N GLY A 33 10.64 5.20 -2.54
CA GLY A 33 11.76 4.70 -3.34
C GLY A 33 12.21 5.62 -4.48
N VAL A 34 11.62 6.80 -4.60
CA VAL A 34 11.95 7.80 -5.64
C VAL A 34 12.35 9.11 -4.98
N ASN A 35 12.90 10.05 -5.75
CA ASN A 35 13.46 11.30 -5.22
C ASN A 35 12.39 12.36 -4.88
N ASP A 36 11.23 11.94 -4.35
CA ASP A 36 10.21 12.84 -3.84
C ASP A 36 10.52 13.27 -2.39
N ILE A 37 9.85 14.31 -1.92
CA ILE A 37 9.95 14.79 -0.55
C ILE A 37 9.27 13.77 0.36
N ALA A 38 10.03 13.15 1.28
CA ALA A 38 9.54 12.10 2.18
C ALA A 38 8.31 12.54 3.00
N GLN A 39 8.25 13.82 3.40
CA GLN A 39 7.08 14.40 4.08
C GLN A 39 5.85 14.40 3.18
N ALA A 40 5.98 14.74 1.89
CA ALA A 40 4.86 14.71 0.94
C ALA A 40 4.33 13.28 0.74
N VAL A 41 5.22 12.29 0.62
CA VAL A 41 4.85 10.86 0.53
C VAL A 41 4.13 10.40 1.79
N THR A 42 4.61 10.82 2.97
CA THR A 42 3.99 10.52 4.26
C THR A 42 2.55 11.06 4.33
N GLU A 43 2.35 12.32 3.91
CA GLU A 43 1.02 12.93 3.86
C GLU A 43 0.12 12.25 2.81
N ASN A 44 0.64 11.88 1.64
CA ASN A 44 -0.12 11.13 0.64
C ASN A 44 -0.57 9.76 1.16
N ARG A 45 0.29 9.03 1.89
CA ARG A 45 -0.08 7.77 2.55
C ARG A 45 -1.13 7.97 3.64
N LYS A 46 -1.07 9.07 4.41
CA LYS A 46 -2.14 9.43 5.37
C LYS A 46 -3.47 9.69 4.66
N LEU A 47 -3.48 10.48 3.58
CA LEU A 47 -4.67 10.76 2.76
C LEU A 47 -5.28 9.46 2.21
N LEU A 48 -4.45 8.54 1.69
CA LEU A 48 -4.89 7.23 1.24
C LEU A 48 -5.57 6.45 2.36
N LYS A 49 -4.95 6.35 3.53
CA LYS A 49 -5.51 5.63 4.68
C LYS A 49 -6.86 6.21 5.13
N THR A 50 -6.98 7.54 5.16
CA THR A 50 -8.25 8.22 5.46
C THR A 50 -9.34 7.86 4.45
N ARG A 51 -9.02 7.87 3.14
CA ARG A 51 -9.97 7.49 2.07
C ARG A 51 -10.44 6.05 2.20
N LEU A 52 -9.51 5.14 2.51
CA LEU A 52 -9.78 3.72 2.63
C LEU A 52 -10.39 3.32 4.00
N LYS A 53 -10.39 4.23 4.97
CA LYS A 53 -10.82 3.97 6.35
C LYS A 53 -10.05 2.76 6.93
N ILE A 54 -8.72 2.79 6.82
CA ILE A 54 -7.81 1.79 7.38
C ILE A 54 -6.86 2.46 8.38
N GLN A 55 -6.46 1.72 9.41
CA GLN A 55 -5.54 2.22 10.44
C GLN A 55 -4.08 1.87 10.14
N THR A 56 -3.85 0.77 9.42
CA THR A 56 -2.51 0.25 9.11
C THR A 56 -2.38 -0.01 7.62
N LEU A 57 -1.26 0.44 7.06
CA LEU A 57 -0.84 0.15 5.70
C LEU A 57 0.43 -0.71 5.74
N LEU A 58 0.34 -1.92 5.18
CA LEU A 58 1.49 -2.77 4.89
C LEU A 58 1.81 -2.63 3.40
N SER A 59 3.03 -2.23 3.10
CA SER A 59 3.53 -1.99 1.74
C SER A 59 4.81 -2.76 1.49
N ALA A 60 5.13 -3.00 0.23
CA ALA A 60 6.37 -3.65 -0.17
C ALA A 60 7.26 -2.67 -0.93
N LYS A 61 8.55 -2.67 -0.61
CA LYS A 61 9.57 -2.10 -1.48
C LYS A 61 9.98 -3.18 -2.48
N GLN A 62 9.30 -3.10 -3.63
CA GLN A 62 9.39 -4.03 -4.74
C GLN A 62 10.78 -4.07 -5.36
N VAL A 63 11.24 -5.27 -5.71
CA VAL A 63 12.56 -5.53 -6.30
C VAL A 63 12.46 -6.33 -7.61
N HIS A 64 11.25 -6.48 -8.16
CA HIS A 64 10.96 -7.28 -9.35
C HIS A 64 11.31 -8.77 -9.20
N GLY A 65 11.16 -9.31 -7.99
CA GLY A 65 11.28 -10.74 -7.69
C GLY A 65 9.92 -11.45 -7.61
N ASP A 66 9.93 -12.65 -7.04
CA ASP A 66 8.77 -13.53 -6.82
C ASP A 66 8.49 -13.81 -5.33
N SER A 67 9.23 -13.14 -4.44
CA SER A 67 9.10 -13.30 -2.99
C SER A 67 7.80 -12.71 -2.45
N ILE A 68 7.12 -13.48 -1.60
CA ILE A 68 5.88 -13.09 -0.92
C ILE A 68 6.15 -12.85 0.57
N PHE A 69 5.76 -11.68 1.09
CA PHE A 69 5.73 -11.43 2.52
C PHE A 69 4.37 -11.83 3.10
N ILE A 70 4.38 -12.78 4.03
CA ILE A 70 3.19 -13.24 4.74
C ILE A 70 3.20 -12.65 6.15
N THR A 71 2.13 -11.96 6.53
CA THR A 71 1.93 -11.51 7.91
C THR A 71 0.75 -12.20 8.56
N ASP A 72 1.02 -12.89 9.66
CA ASP A 72 0.07 -13.61 10.51
C ASP A 72 -0.08 -12.93 11.90
N GLN A 73 0.58 -11.79 12.09
CA GLN A 73 0.56 -11.01 13.32
C GLN A 73 -0.12 -9.67 13.08
N ASN A 74 -0.72 -9.13 14.15
CA ASN A 74 -1.40 -7.85 14.06
C ASN A 74 -0.37 -6.72 13.86
N VAL A 75 -0.48 -6.01 12.74
CA VAL A 75 0.42 -4.91 12.40
C VAL A 75 -0.16 -3.61 12.98
N ILE A 76 0.47 -3.10 14.03
CA ILE A 76 -0.02 -1.93 14.80
C ILE A 76 0.46 -0.58 14.25
N LYS A 77 1.33 -0.57 13.24
CA LYS A 77 1.90 0.64 12.61
C LYS A 77 2.17 0.39 11.15
N ASP A 78 2.21 1.45 10.35
CA ASP A 78 2.57 1.32 8.93
C ASP A 78 3.96 0.71 8.78
N ILE A 79 4.10 -0.23 7.84
CA ILE A 79 5.34 -0.93 7.54
C ILE A 79 5.55 -0.97 6.03
N GLU A 80 6.79 -0.77 5.62
CA GLU A 80 7.29 -1.08 4.28
C GLU A 80 8.32 -2.21 4.41
N VAL A 81 8.02 -3.37 3.85
CA VAL A 81 8.92 -4.54 3.88
C VAL A 81 9.85 -4.52 2.67
N GLU A 82 11.12 -4.80 2.89
CA GLU A 82 12.17 -4.79 1.86
C GLU A 82 12.25 -6.14 1.15
N ASN A 83 12.57 -6.14 -0.16
CA ASN A 83 12.83 -7.34 -0.98
C ASN A 83 11.63 -8.28 -1.19
N PHE A 84 10.42 -7.73 -1.30
CA PHE A 84 9.20 -8.48 -1.61
C PHE A 84 8.40 -7.80 -2.71
N ASP A 85 7.69 -8.60 -3.49
CA ASP A 85 6.87 -8.12 -4.61
C ASP A 85 5.38 -8.50 -4.45
N ALA A 86 5.06 -9.31 -3.44
CA ALA A 86 3.69 -9.64 -3.06
C ALA A 86 3.52 -9.63 -1.53
N LEU A 87 2.28 -9.36 -1.09
CA LEU A 87 1.89 -9.31 0.31
C LEU A 87 0.68 -10.22 0.54
N MET A 88 0.65 -10.91 1.68
CA MET A 88 -0.46 -11.78 2.06
C MET A 88 -0.75 -11.68 3.56
N THR A 89 -2.04 -11.67 3.91
CA THR A 89 -2.50 -11.77 5.31
C THR A 89 -3.91 -12.32 5.38
N ASP A 90 -4.24 -12.99 6.48
CA ASP A 90 -5.60 -13.36 6.89
C ASP A 90 -6.16 -12.43 8.01
N ILE A 91 -5.35 -11.47 8.47
CA ILE A 91 -5.69 -10.50 9.51
C ILE A 91 -6.54 -9.36 8.92
N PRO A 92 -7.80 -9.19 9.37
CA PRO A 92 -8.66 -8.09 8.91
C PRO A 92 -8.15 -6.71 9.35
N GLY A 93 -8.44 -5.68 8.55
CA GLY A 93 -8.18 -4.28 8.91
C GLY A 93 -6.82 -3.74 8.48
N ILE A 94 -5.92 -4.60 7.98
CA ILE A 94 -4.66 -4.21 7.35
C ILE A 94 -4.91 -3.91 5.87
N GLY A 95 -4.50 -2.73 5.40
CA GLY A 95 -4.42 -2.45 3.97
C GLY A 95 -3.11 -2.99 3.40
N LEU A 96 -3.18 -3.88 2.42
CA LEU A 96 -2.03 -4.32 1.64
C LEU A 96 -1.86 -3.40 0.42
N MET A 97 -0.63 -2.95 0.16
CA MET A 97 -0.32 -2.06 -0.97
C MET A 97 0.92 -2.52 -1.73
N ILE A 98 0.74 -2.72 -3.03
CA ILE A 98 1.80 -2.71 -4.04
C ILE A 98 1.74 -1.39 -4.83
N GLN A 99 2.82 -1.00 -5.47
CA GLN A 99 2.96 0.29 -6.13
C GLN A 99 3.42 0.11 -7.57
N GLN A 100 2.76 0.82 -8.50
CA GLN A 100 3.07 0.70 -9.91
C GLN A 100 2.96 2.04 -10.63
N ALA A 101 3.81 2.19 -11.63
CA ALA A 101 3.71 3.17 -12.70
C ALA A 101 4.19 2.44 -13.96
N ASP A 102 3.24 2.00 -14.80
CA ASP A 102 3.41 1.18 -16.01
C ASP A 102 3.46 -0.36 -15.82
N CYS A 103 4.11 -0.89 -14.79
CA CYS A 103 4.11 -2.34 -14.52
C CYS A 103 2.68 -2.87 -14.24
N GLN A 104 2.41 -4.14 -14.59
CA GLN A 104 1.09 -4.78 -14.38
C GLN A 104 0.99 -5.44 -12.99
N ALA A 105 -0.13 -5.24 -12.29
CA ALA A 105 -0.48 -5.85 -11.00
C ALA A 105 -1.03 -7.26 -11.15
#